data_AF-A0A9D5EL41-F1
#
_entry.id   AF-A0A9D5EL41-F1
#
_cell.length_a   1.000
_cell.length_b   1.000
_cell.length_c   1.000
_cell.angle_alpha   90.00
_cell.angle_beta   90.00
_cell.angle_gamma   90.00
#
_symmetry.space_group_name_H-M   'P 1'
#
loop_
_entity.id
_entity.type
_entity.pdbx_description
1 polymer ?
#
loop_
_entity_poly.entity_id
_entity_poly.type
_entity_poly.pdbx_seq_one_letter_code
_entity_poly.pdbx_strand_id
1 'polypeptide(L)'
;MELELSTDDITATTPCGGECRSCASVGSCPDRIVCRCLGVTEETIISAVITLGLRTVKDVRTATEAGDGCCCCHREISQYLAVYASSSSPAICSVR
;
A
#
# COMPACT_ATOMS: atom_id res chain seq x y z
N MET A 1 -35.68 16.30 -30.61
CA MET A 1 -36.16 15.67 -29.36
C MET A 1 -35.48 14.30 -29.33
N GLU A 2 -34.16 14.22 -29.28
CA GLU A 2 -33.29 14.54 -28.11
C GLU A 2 -33.89 13.94 -26.84
N LEU A 3 -33.27 13.05 -26.08
CA LEU A 3 -31.87 12.67 -25.81
C LEU A 3 -31.97 11.19 -25.30
N GLU A 4 -30.97 10.30 -25.27
CA GLU A 4 -29.78 10.23 -24.41
C GLU A 4 -28.89 9.10 -25.01
N LEU A 5 -27.68 9.31 -25.58
CA LEU A 5 -26.35 9.55 -24.96
C LEU A 5 -26.20 8.86 -23.59
N SER A 6 -25.19 8.09 -23.21
CA SER A 6 -23.99 7.48 -23.80
C SER A 6 -23.31 6.75 -22.63
N THR A 7 -22.56 5.68 -22.92
CA THR A 7 -21.41 5.14 -22.14
C THR A 7 -21.65 4.61 -20.72
N ASP A 8 -22.07 3.35 -20.65
CA ASP A 8 -21.63 2.43 -19.61
C ASP A 8 -20.15 2.06 -19.82
N ASP A 9 -19.23 2.97 -19.49
CA ASP A 9 -17.81 2.63 -19.30
C ASP A 9 -17.27 3.37 -18.08
N ILE A 10 -17.82 3.02 -16.92
CA ILE A 10 -17.18 3.34 -15.64
C ILE A 10 -16.42 2.09 -15.20
N THR A 11 -15.43 1.68 -16.00
CA THR A 11 -14.22 1.10 -15.41
C THR A 11 -13.54 2.22 -14.64
N ALA A 12 -14.06 2.52 -13.45
CA ALA A 12 -13.50 3.52 -12.55
C ALA A 12 -12.12 3.06 -12.09
N THR A 13 -11.12 3.24 -12.95
CA THR A 13 -9.75 3.54 -12.54
C THR A 13 -9.79 4.95 -11.97
N THR A 14 -10.45 5.12 -10.81
CA THR A 14 -10.41 6.37 -10.05
C THR A 14 -8.95 6.60 -9.71
N PRO A 15 -8.31 7.67 -10.22
CA PRO A 15 -6.96 8.01 -9.80
C PRO A 15 -7.02 8.21 -8.29
N CYS A 16 -6.11 7.55 -7.58
CA CYS A 16 -6.05 7.50 -6.13
C CYS A 16 -5.85 8.91 -5.55
N GLY A 17 -6.91 9.72 -5.46
CA GLY A 17 -6.90 11.09 -4.93
C GLY A 17 -6.89 11.13 -3.40
N GLY A 18 -6.24 10.18 -2.74
CA GLY A 18 -6.04 10.19 -1.28
C GLY A 18 -7.24 9.79 -0.40
N GLU A 19 -8.45 9.60 -0.97
CA GLU A 19 -9.67 9.31 -0.18
C GLU A 19 -10.12 7.84 -0.21
N CYS A 20 -9.53 7.02 -1.09
CA CYS A 20 -9.94 5.65 -1.34
C CYS A 20 -9.37 4.67 -0.29
N ARG A 21 -10.01 4.61 0.89
CA ARG A 21 -9.82 3.54 1.90
C ARG A 21 -10.12 2.11 1.39
N SER A 22 -10.69 1.99 0.19
CA SER A 22 -11.20 0.73 -0.37
C SER A 22 -10.23 0.00 -1.31
N CYS A 23 -9.06 0.56 -1.61
CA CYS A 23 -8.06 -0.13 -2.43
C CYS A 23 -7.38 -1.24 -1.61
N ALA A 24 -7.75 -2.50 -1.91
CA ALA A 24 -7.23 -3.68 -1.22
C ALA A 24 -5.79 -4.06 -1.66
N SER A 25 -5.32 -3.52 -2.78
CA SER A 25 -4.02 -3.80 -3.36
C SER A 25 -2.93 -2.94 -2.71
N VAL A 26 -2.07 -3.60 -1.93
CA VAL A 26 -0.77 -3.11 -1.45
C VAL A 26 0.03 -2.59 -2.65
N GLY A 27 0.45 -1.33 -2.64
CA GLY A 27 1.24 -0.76 -3.75
C GLY A 27 0.48 0.03 -4.79
N SER A 28 -0.85 0.14 -4.67
CA SER A 28 -1.68 0.84 -5.64
C SER A 28 -1.80 2.35 -5.37
N CYS A 29 -1.33 2.83 -4.22
CA CYS A 29 -1.58 4.20 -3.76
C CYS A 29 -0.38 4.77 -2.98
N PRO A 30 0.49 5.57 -3.62
CA PRO A 30 1.71 6.09 -3.00
C PRO A 30 1.44 6.99 -1.79
N ASP A 31 0.38 7.82 -1.87
CA ASP A 31 -0.04 8.79 -0.84
C ASP A 31 -0.67 8.13 0.41
N ARG A 32 -0.92 6.81 0.39
CA ARG A 32 -1.55 6.13 1.51
C ARG A 32 -0.67 6.15 2.74
N ILE A 33 -1.17 6.72 3.84
CA ILE A 33 -0.47 6.73 5.12
C ILE A 33 -0.55 5.35 5.78
N VAL A 34 0.58 4.68 5.91
CA VAL A 34 0.73 3.38 6.58
C VAL A 34 1.02 3.57 8.06
N CYS A 35 1.93 4.48 8.41
CA CYS A 35 2.21 4.83 9.81
C CYS A 35 1.55 6.16 10.19
N ARG A 36 0.39 6.10 10.83
CA ARG A 36 -0.32 7.31 11.32
C ARG A 36 0.42 8.05 12.46
N CYS A 37 1.33 7.37 13.16
CA CYS A 37 2.08 7.97 14.28
C CYS A 37 3.18 8.93 13.77
N LEU A 38 3.80 8.62 12.63
CA LEU A 38 4.90 9.40 12.06
C LEU A 38 4.58 9.98 10.68
N GLY A 39 3.39 9.71 10.13
CA GLY A 39 2.98 10.18 8.81
C GLY A 39 3.68 9.47 7.65
N VAL A 40 4.21 8.26 7.86
CA VAL A 40 4.93 7.53 6.81
C VAL A 40 3.96 6.94 5.80
N THR A 41 4.18 7.28 4.53
CA THR A 41 3.40 6.82 3.39
C THR A 41 3.87 5.48 2.84
N GLU A 42 2.99 4.81 2.11
CA GLU A 42 3.25 3.56 1.39
C GLU A 42 4.44 3.70 0.44
N GLU A 43 4.50 4.80 -0.34
CA GLU A 43 5.62 5.06 -1.24
C GLU A 43 6.96 5.11 -0.50
N THR A 44 6.99 5.66 0.71
CA THR A 44 8.21 5.80 1.50
C THR A 44 8.72 4.42 1.91
N ILE A 45 7.81 3.54 2.33
CA ILE A 45 8.12 2.16 2.70
C ILE A 45 8.61 1.38 1.48
N ILE A 46 7.88 1.44 0.36
CA ILE A 46 8.23 0.72 -0.87
C ILE A 46 9.58 1.21 -1.41
N SER A 47 9.77 2.53 -1.47
CA SER A 47 11.02 3.14 -1.91
C SER A 47 12.18 2.69 -1.03
N ALA A 48 12.04 2.72 0.30
CA ALA A 48 13.07 2.22 1.22
C ALA A 48 13.36 0.73 1.00
N VAL A 49 12.32 -0.11 0.84
CA VAL A 49 12.47 -1.56 0.59
C VAL A 49 13.22 -1.84 -0.71
N ILE A 50 12.91 -1.12 -1.78
CA ILE A 50 13.53 -1.32 -3.10
C ILE A 50 14.95 -0.75 -3.14
N THR A 51 15.15 0.48 -2.64
CA THR A 51 16.44 1.19 -2.71
C THR A 51 17.48 0.60 -1.76
N LEU A 52 17.07 0.26 -0.54
CA LEU A 52 17.97 -0.29 0.48
C LEU A 52 17.92 -1.83 0.52
N GLY A 53 16.99 -2.47 -0.19
CA GLY A 53 16.87 -3.93 -0.24
C GLY A 53 16.34 -4.55 1.06
N LEU A 54 15.55 -3.81 1.83
CA LEU A 54 15.11 -4.22 3.16
C LEU A 54 14.18 -5.43 3.08
N ARG A 55 14.41 -6.44 3.92
CA ARG A 55 13.60 -7.67 3.96
C ARG A 55 12.82 -7.85 5.27
N THR A 56 13.04 -7.00 6.27
CA THR A 56 12.43 -7.16 7.59
C THR A 56 11.78 -5.88 8.10
N VAL A 57 10.76 -6.03 8.96
CA VAL A 57 10.08 -4.88 9.59
C VAL A 57 11.04 -4.05 10.44
N LYS A 58 12.05 -4.70 11.04
CA LYS A 58 13.07 -4.00 11.82
C LYS A 58 13.92 -3.10 10.91
N ASP A 59 14.34 -3.60 9.76
CA ASP A 59 15.08 -2.79 8.79
C ASP A 59 14.25 -1.61 8.28
N VAL A 60 12.98 -1.85 7.92
CA VAL A 60 12.07 -0.78 7.50
C VAL A 60 11.91 0.27 8.59
N ARG A 61 11.80 -0.13 9.86
CA ARG A 61 11.78 0.80 11.00
C ARG A 61 13.07 1.59 11.12
N THR A 62 14.23 0.95 11.00
CA THR A 62 15.50 1.68 11.08
C THR A 62 15.68 2.66 9.92
N ALA A 63 15.11 2.36 8.74
CA ALA A 63 15.21 3.21 7.56
C ALA A 63 14.15 4.33 7.49
N THR A 64 12.91 4.06 7.93
CA THR A 64 11.75 4.96 7.77
C THR A 64 11.16 5.43 9.10
N GLU A 65 11.69 4.94 10.22
CA GLU A 65 11.20 5.16 11.60
C GLU A 65 9.77 4.65 11.85
N ALA A 66 9.09 4.14 10.82
CA ALA A 66 7.68 3.74 10.82
C ALA A 66 7.35 2.67 11.87
N GLY A 67 6.78 3.09 13.00
CA GLY A 67 6.31 2.17 14.05
C GLY A 67 7.32 1.89 15.16
N ASP A 68 8.21 2.83 15.46
CA ASP A 68 9.06 2.75 16.65
C ASP A 68 8.29 2.88 17.97
N GLY A 69 7.18 3.64 17.98
CA GLY A 69 6.31 3.79 19.16
C GLY A 69 5.13 2.81 19.19
N CYS A 70 4.04 3.17 18.51
CA CYS A 70 2.74 2.50 18.61
C CYS A 70 2.69 1.08 18.01
N CYS A 71 3.66 0.71 17.14
CA CYS A 71 3.78 -0.58 16.46
C CYS A 71 2.57 -1.08 15.65
N CYS A 72 1.47 -0.31 15.55
CA CYS A 72 0.25 -0.72 14.84
C CYS A 72 0.47 -0.96 13.33
N CYS A 73 1.42 -0.26 12.72
CA CYS A 73 1.75 -0.40 11.31
C CYS A 73 2.59 -1.64 10.97
N HIS A 74 3.10 -2.40 11.96
CA HIS A 74 3.99 -3.55 11.71
C HIS A 74 3.34 -4.63 10.85
N ARG A 75 2.05 -4.89 11.06
CA ARG A 75 1.28 -5.88 10.28
C ARG A 75 1.17 -5.46 8.82
N GLU A 76 0.93 -4.17 8.57
CA GLU A 76 0.81 -3.61 7.23
C GLU A 76 2.18 -3.59 6.52
N ILE A 77 3.25 -3.14 7.22
CA ILE A 77 4.64 -3.19 6.74
C ILE A 77 5.07 -4.61 6.35
N SER A 78 4.69 -5.62 7.15
CA SER A 78 4.96 -7.02 6.83
C SER A 78 4.31 -7.45 5.51
N GLN A 79 3.14 -6.88 5.18
CA GLN A 79 2.42 -7.16 3.95
C GLN A 79 3.10 -6.50 2.74
N TYR A 80 3.61 -5.28 2.88
CA TYR A 80 4.48 -4.66 1.88
C TYR A 80 5.74 -5.48 1.63
N LEU A 81 6.41 -5.93 2.69
CA LEU A 81 7.58 -6.79 2.56
C LEU A 81 7.23 -8.13 1.88
N ALA A 82 6.08 -8.72 2.15
CA ALA A 82 5.68 -9.94 1.45
C ALA A 82 5.55 -9.74 -0.08
N VAL A 83 5.06 -8.58 -0.52
CA VAL A 83 4.87 -8.27 -1.96
C VAL A 83 6.17 -7.80 -2.62
N TYR A 84 6.89 -6.86 -2.01
CA TYR A 84 8.06 -6.21 -2.60
C TYR A 84 9.39 -6.89 -2.24
N ALA A 85 9.44 -7.57 -1.11
CA ALA A 85 10.61 -8.29 -0.64
C ALA A 85 10.57 -9.79 -1.00
N SER A 86 9.51 -10.30 -1.63
CA SER A 86 9.47 -11.68 -2.11
C SER A 86 8.84 -11.71 -3.49
N SER A 87 9.64 -11.92 -4.54
CA SER A 87 9.13 -12.31 -5.87
C SER A 87 8.57 -13.74 -5.87
N SER A 88 7.75 -14.09 -4.89
CA SER A 88 7.04 -15.35 -4.78
C SER A 88 5.67 -15.05 -4.20
N SER A 89 4.71 -15.02 -5.12
CA SER A 89 3.27 -14.86 -5.02
C SER A 89 2.70 -14.73 -3.59
N PRO A 90 1.96 -13.65 -3.26
CA PRO A 90 1.16 -13.64 -2.06
C PRO A 90 0.17 -14.79 -2.18
N ALA A 91 0.39 -15.86 -1.41
CA ALA A 91 -0.58 -16.91 -1.24
C ALA A 91 -1.80 -16.26 -0.60
N ILE A 92 -2.76 -15.87 -1.44
CA ILE A 92 -4.13 -15.60 -1.05
C ILE A 92 -4.63 -16.94 -0.53
N CYS A 93 -4.38 -17.23 0.74
CA CYS A 93 -4.99 -18.36 1.43
C CYS A 93 -6.46 -18.00 1.60
N SER A 94 -7.24 -18.33 0.57
CA SER A 94 -8.56 -18.93 0.70
C SER A 94 -9.47 -18.27 1.75
N VAL A 95 -9.86 -17.01 1.56
CA VAL A 95 -11.13 -16.55 2.12
C VAL A 95 -12.22 -16.94 1.13
N ARG A 96 -13.11 -17.83 1.58
CA ARG A 96 -14.22 -18.43 0.85
C ARG A 96 -15.19 -17.41 0.27
#